data_AF-A0A9R1KUK3-F1
#
_entry.id   AF-A0A9R1KUK3-F1
#
_cell.length_a   1.000
_cell.length_b   1.000
_cell.length_c   1.000
_cell.angle_alpha   90.00
_cell.angle_beta   90.00
_cell.angle_gamma   90.00
#
_symmetry.space_group_name_H-M   'P 1'
#
loop_
_entity.id
_entity.type
_entity.pdbx_description
1 polymer ?
#
loop_
_entity_poly.entity_id
_entity_poly.type
_entity_poly.pdbx_seq_one_letter_code
_entity_poly.pdbx_strand_id
1 'polypeptide(L)'
;MEIVDVQVLEEGTERQIDEMASLAMACLKHRGEERPTMKEVELRLHVMRGKMVMKRNHELERHGEAVTLLPSNYSNNFSTSFGAANSSNQCVTRCCTMEQELVSWTDLPC
;
A
#
# COMPACT_ATOMS: atom_id res chain seq x y z
N MET A 1 -18.29 18.54 2.60
CA MET A 1 -17.93 17.18 2.17
C MET A 1 -19.10 16.59 1.39
N GLU A 2 -19.31 17.04 0.15
CA GLU A 2 -20.47 16.58 -0.65
C GLU A 2 -20.11 15.43 -1.60
N ILE A 3 -18.81 15.17 -1.78
CA ILE A 3 -18.26 14.16 -2.71
C ILE A 3 -17.71 12.94 -1.96
N VAL A 4 -17.59 13.01 -0.63
CA VAL A 4 -17.09 11.90 0.19
C VAL A 4 -18.24 10.93 0.42
N ASP A 5 -18.00 9.65 0.15
CA ASP A 5 -18.99 8.59 0.34
C ASP A 5 -19.48 8.52 1.80
N VAL A 6 -20.78 8.25 1.98
CA VAL A 6 -21.42 8.22 3.30
C VAL A 6 -20.77 7.19 4.21
N GLN A 7 -20.40 6.02 3.69
CA GLN A 7 -19.75 4.97 4.48
C GLN A 7 -18.40 5.44 5.04
N VAL A 8 -17.66 6.23 4.27
CA VAL A 8 -16.37 6.79 4.70
C VAL A 8 -16.54 7.82 5.80
N LEU A 9 -17.62 8.61 5.77
CA LEU A 9 -17.96 9.58 6.82
C LEU A 9 -18.36 8.89 8.13
N GLU A 10 -19.01 7.73 8.05
CA GLU A 10 -19.42 6.95 9.23
C GLU A 10 -18.26 6.18 9.86
N GLU A 11 -17.40 5.56 9.05
CA GLU A 11 -16.30 4.71 9.53
C GLU A 11 -15.01 5.51 9.86
N GLY A 12 -14.77 6.60 9.14
CA GLY A 12 -13.57 7.43 9.28
C GLY A 12 -13.74 8.54 10.31
N THR A 13 -12.68 8.84 11.07
CA THR A 13 -12.67 10.07 11.88
C THR A 13 -12.47 11.29 10.99
N GLU A 14 -13.08 12.42 11.33
CA GLU A 14 -12.92 13.70 10.60
C GLU A 14 -11.44 14.02 10.32
N ARG A 15 -10.57 13.83 11.32
CA ARG A 15 -9.12 14.02 11.17
C ARG A 15 -8.48 13.12 10.11
N GLN A 16 -8.88 11.86 10.02
CA GLN A 16 -8.35 10.93 9.01
C GLN A 16 -8.82 11.30 7.61
N ILE A 17 -10.09 11.71 7.49
CA ILE A 17 -10.68 12.14 6.24
C ILE A 17 -10.00 13.44 5.77
N ASP A 18 -9.79 14.40 6.65
CA ASP A 18 -9.09 15.65 6.35
C ASP A 18 -7.63 15.43 5.96
N GLU A 19 -6.91 14.54 6.67
CA GLU A 19 -5.53 14.21 6.34
C GLU A 19 -5.43 13.55 4.94
N MET A 20 -6.39 12.67 4.61
CA MET A 20 -6.47 12.06 3.28
C MET A 20 -6.85 13.07 2.19
N ALA A 21 -7.84 13.92 2.46
CA ALA A 21 -8.27 14.96 1.53
C ALA A 21 -7.14 15.95 1.24
N SER A 22 -6.39 16.36 2.28
CA SER A 22 -5.22 17.22 2.14
C SER A 22 -4.13 16.60 1.28
N LEU A 23 -3.85 15.30 1.47
CA LEU A 23 -2.90 14.57 0.64
C LEU A 23 -3.37 14.50 -0.83
N ALA A 24 -4.63 14.17 -1.07
CA ALA A 24 -5.20 14.13 -2.42
C ALA A 24 -5.14 15.51 -3.10
N MET A 25 -5.49 16.59 -2.38
CA MET A 25 -5.38 17.95 -2.89
C MET A 25 -3.94 18.32 -3.28
N ALA A 26 -2.95 17.91 -2.49
CA ALA A 26 -1.54 18.13 -2.83
C ALA A 26 -1.13 17.37 -4.11
N CYS A 27 -1.56 16.11 -4.26
CA CYS A 27 -1.28 15.31 -5.46
C CYS A 27 -1.98 15.83 -6.72
N LEU A 28 -3.14 16.47 -6.56
CA LEU A 28 -3.96 16.99 -7.66
C LEU A 28 -3.69 18.47 -7.99
N LYS A 29 -2.60 19.05 -7.46
CA LYS A 29 -2.18 20.41 -7.83
C LYS A 29 -2.04 20.54 -9.35
N HIS A 30 -2.51 21.67 -9.89
CA HIS A 30 -2.50 21.91 -11.33
C HIS A 30 -1.06 21.92 -11.89
N ARG A 31 -0.13 22.48 -11.12
CA ARG A 31 1.30 22.52 -11.42
C ARG A 31 2.00 21.27 -10.89
N GLY A 32 2.74 20.57 -11.75
CA GLY A 32 3.40 19.31 -11.41
C GLY A 32 4.54 19.47 -10.40
N GLU A 33 5.21 20.62 -10.42
CA GLU A 33 6.28 21.02 -9.51
C GLU A 33 5.80 21.28 -8.08
N GLU A 34 4.51 21.55 -7.89
CA GLU A 34 3.89 21.69 -6.56
C GLU A 34 3.42 20.35 -6.00
N ARG A 35 3.38 19.30 -6.83
CA ARG A 35 2.96 17.97 -6.40
C ARG A 35 4.06 17.33 -5.56
N PRO A 36 3.67 16.63 -4.48
CA PRO A 36 4.63 15.91 -3.67
C PRO A 36 5.32 14.80 -4.48
N THR A 37 6.53 14.46 -4.06
CA THR A 37 7.22 13.28 -4.62
C THR A 37 6.55 11.99 -4.15
N MET A 38 6.66 10.91 -4.91
CA MET A 38 6.09 9.61 -4.49
C MET A 38 6.64 9.14 -3.15
N LYS A 39 7.91 9.42 -2.84
CA LYS A 39 8.52 9.14 -1.53
C LYS A 39 7.83 9.88 -0.39
N GLU A 40 7.46 11.13 -0.62
CA GLU A 40 6.73 11.93 0.36
C GLU A 40 5.28 11.44 0.54
N VAL A 41 4.62 11.08 -0.56
CA VAL A 41 3.28 10.46 -0.52
C VAL A 41 3.32 9.15 0.25
N GLU A 42 4.28 8.29 -0.04
CA GLU A 42 4.49 7.02 0.65
C GLU A 42 4.68 7.22 2.16
N LEU A 43 5.56 8.14 2.56
CA LEU A 43 5.80 8.43 3.96
C LEU A 43 4.53 8.91 4.67
N ARG A 44 3.80 9.84 4.06
CA ARG A 44 2.54 10.37 4.62
C ARG A 44 1.51 9.25 4.80
N LEU A 45 1.33 8.38 3.78
CA LEU A 45 0.43 7.23 3.87
C LEU A 45 0.88 6.21 4.93
N HIS A 46 2.19 5.95 5.04
CA HIS A 46 2.72 5.04 6.06
C HIS A 46 2.42 5.55 7.47
N VAL A 47 2.58 6.85 7.70
CA VAL A 47 2.24 7.49 8.98
C VAL A 47 0.75 7.37 9.27
N MET A 48 -0.13 7.63 8.29
CA MET A 48 -1.58 7.48 8.45
C MET A 48 -1.97 6.03 8.79
N ARG A 49 -1.35 5.05 8.12
CA ARG A 49 -1.56 3.63 8.40
C ARG A 49 -1.03 3.22 9.77
N GLY A 50 0.13 3.74 10.18
CA GLY A 50 0.70 3.52 11.51
C GLY A 50 -0.22 4.04 12.61
N LYS A 51 -0.77 5.25 12.46
CA LYS A 51 -1.78 5.81 13.38
C LYS A 51 -3.01 4.91 13.50
N MET A 52 -3.48 4.33 12.39
CA MET A 52 -4.61 3.39 12.38
C MET A 52 -4.32 2.08 13.11
N VAL A 53 -3.13 1.51 12.92
CA VAL A 53 -2.72 0.27 13.60
C VAL A 53 -2.64 0.48 15.11
N MET A 54 -2.08 1.60 15.57
CA MET A 54 -1.98 1.90 17.00
C MET A 54 -3.35 2.12 17.65
N LYS A 55 -4.30 2.79 16.97
CA LYS A 55 -5.66 2.98 17.48
C LYS A 55 -6.42 1.65 17.64
N ARG A 56 -6.30 0.75 16.64
CA ARG A 56 -6.89 -0.59 16.71
C ARG A 56 -6.31 -1.41 17.86
N ASN A 57 -5.00 -1.30 18.09
CA ASN A 57 -4.34 -2.02 19.18
C ASN A 57 -4.83 -1.53 20.56
N HIS A 58 -5.04 -0.23 20.74
CA HIS A 58 -5.62 0.31 21.99
C HIS A 58 -7.08 -0.14 22.22
N GLU A 59 -7.86 -0.34 21.16
CA GLU A 59 -9.21 -0.92 21.25
C GLU A 59 -9.16 -2.44 21.53
N LEU A 60 -8.20 -3.18 20.97
CA LEU A 60 -7.97 -4.60 21.25
C LEU A 60 -7.41 -4.89 22.65
N GLU A 61 -6.67 -3.96 23.27
CA GLU A 61 -6.15 -4.12 24.64
C GLU A 61 -7.27 -4.20 25.71
N ARG A 62 -8.52 -3.91 25.33
CA ARG A 62 -9.70 -4.15 26.18
C ARG A 62 -10.23 -5.59 26.13
N HIS A 63 -9.75 -6.41 25.21
CA HIS A 63 -10.11 -7.82 25.06
C HIS A 63 -8.82 -8.60 24.77
N GLY A 64 -8.06 -8.90 25.83
CA GLY A 64 -6.67 -9.33 25.75
C GLY A 64 -6.42 -10.50 24.79
N GLU A 65 -5.63 -10.22 23.73
CA GLU A 65 -4.70 -11.14 23.08
C GLU A 65 -3.79 -10.32 22.15
N ALA A 66 -2.53 -10.16 22.53
CA ALA A 66 -1.55 -9.37 21.79
C ALA A 66 -1.03 -10.16 20.58
N VAL A 67 -1.56 -9.87 19.39
CA VAL A 67 -0.91 -10.25 18.13
C VAL A 67 -0.18 -9.01 17.60
N THR A 68 1.14 -9.00 17.76
CA THR A 68 2.04 -7.98 17.21
C THR A 68 2.09 -8.09 15.69
N LEU A 69 1.12 -7.49 14.98
CA LEU A 69 1.18 -7.34 13.53
C LEU A 69 2.14 -6.20 13.18
N LEU A 70 3.42 -6.51 13.06
CA LEU A 70 4.38 -5.62 12.42
C LEU A 70 3.95 -5.37 10.97
N PRO A 71 4.05 -4.13 10.44
CA PRO A 71 3.99 -3.88 9.01
C PRO A 71 5.20 -4.54 8.33
N SER A 72 5.04 -5.79 7.89
CA SER A 72 6.11 -6.54 7.23
C SER A 72 6.37 -5.99 5.83
N ASN A 73 7.54 -5.35 5.71
CA ASN A 73 8.43 -5.24 4.54
C ASN A 73 7.91 -4.54 3.27
N TYR A 74 8.19 -3.24 3.19
CA TYR A 74 8.56 -2.60 1.91
C TYR A 74 9.90 -3.22 1.48
N SER A 75 9.84 -4.21 0.59
CA SER A 75 11.03 -4.87 0.06
C SER A 75 11.79 -3.89 -0.83
N ASN A 76 12.81 -3.27 -0.25
CA ASN A 76 13.77 -2.42 -0.95
C ASN A 76 14.82 -3.34 -1.60
N ASN A 77 14.71 -3.62 -2.89
CA ASN A 77 15.75 -4.33 -3.65
C ASN A 77 16.19 -3.51 -4.87
N PHE A 78 16.76 -2.33 -4.59
CA PHE A 78 17.77 -1.74 -5.46
C PHE A 78 19.14 -1.96 -4.81
N SER A 79 19.78 -3.08 -5.14
CA SER A 79 21.21 -3.29 -4.90
C SER A 79 21.81 -4.09 -6.05
N THR A 80 22.65 -3.40 -6.80
CA THR A 80 23.50 -3.83 -7.90
C THR A 80 24.63 -4.75 -7.44
N SER A 81 24.80 -5.93 -8.09
CA SER A 81 26.05 -6.74 -8.28
C SER A 81 26.77 -7.21 -6.98
N PHE A 82 27.43 -8.36 -6.79
CA PHE A 82 28.34 -9.23 -7.56
C PHE A 82 28.61 -10.48 -6.69
N GLY A 83 28.70 -11.69 -7.25
CA GLY A 83 29.45 -12.82 -6.67
C GLY A 83 28.70 -13.92 -5.88
N ALA A 84 28.56 -15.09 -6.52
CA ALA A 84 28.54 -16.48 -6.02
C ALA A 84 27.97 -16.83 -4.62
N ALA A 85 26.89 -17.63 -4.59
CA ALA A 85 26.92 -19.06 -4.26
C ALA A 85 25.50 -19.62 -4.04
N ASN A 86 25.35 -20.88 -4.43
CA ASN A 86 24.13 -21.69 -4.47
C ASN A 86 23.33 -21.79 -3.14
N SER A 87 22.05 -21.46 -3.20
CA SER A 87 21.01 -22.15 -2.43
C SER A 87 19.74 -22.22 -3.27
N SER A 88 19.64 -23.28 -4.06
CA SER A 88 18.37 -23.77 -4.57
C SER A 88 17.40 -23.96 -3.41
N ASN A 89 16.28 -23.23 -3.44
CA ASN A 89 14.93 -23.81 -3.48
C ASN A 89 13.89 -22.68 -3.50
N GLN A 90 13.16 -22.62 -4.61
CA GLN A 90 11.93 -21.83 -4.86
C GLN A 90 12.10 -20.30 -4.93
N CYS A 91 12.76 -19.86 -6.00
CA CYS A 91 12.65 -18.49 -6.50
C CYS A 91 12.34 -18.49 -8.01
N VAL A 92 11.30 -19.20 -8.45
CA VAL A 92 10.67 -18.98 -9.78
C VAL A 92 9.24 -19.54 -9.74
N THR A 93 8.27 -18.81 -9.20
CA THR A 93 6.84 -19.16 -9.44
C THR A 93 5.90 -17.95 -9.47
N ARG A 94 6.44 -16.73 -9.36
CA ARG A 94 5.62 -15.51 -9.38
C ARG A 94 5.70 -14.69 -10.66
N CYS A 95 6.54 -15.08 -11.62
CA CYS A 95 6.68 -14.34 -12.88
C CYS A 95 5.70 -14.82 -13.96
N CYS A 96 5.05 -15.97 -13.76
CA CYS A 96 4.36 -16.65 -14.85
C CYS A 96 2.83 -16.51 -14.88
N THR A 97 2.25 -15.54 -14.16
CA THR A 97 0.79 -15.38 -14.18
C THR A 97 0.31 -14.65 -15.43
N MET A 98 1.03 -13.62 -15.89
CA MET A 98 0.59 -12.83 -17.05
C MET A 98 0.85 -13.53 -18.39
N GLU A 99 1.95 -14.29 -18.50
CA GLU A 99 2.23 -15.06 -19.72
C GLU A 99 1.25 -16.21 -19.92
N GLN A 100 0.71 -16.77 -18.83
CA GLN A 100 -0.31 -17.83 -18.89
C GLN A 100 -1.70 -17.30 -19.28
N GLU A 101 -2.00 -16.03 -18.98
CA GLU A 101 -3.21 -15.37 -19.46
C GLU A 101 -3.15 -15.06 -20.96
N LEU A 102 -1.98 -14.67 -21.50
CA LEU A 102 -1.87 -14.35 -22.93
C LEU A 102 -2.14 -15.58 -23.82
N VAL A 103 -1.73 -16.78 -23.37
CA VAL A 103 -1.95 -18.04 -24.09
C VAL A 103 -3.44 -18.42 -24.15
N SER A 104 -4.25 -18.07 -23.14
CA SER A 104 -5.68 -18.39 -23.16
C SER A 104 -6.49 -17.53 -24.12
N TRP A 105 -5.98 -16.36 -24.52
CA TRP A 105 -6.63 -15.47 -25.48
C TRP A 105 -6.37 -15.86 -26.93
N THR A 106 -5.26 -16.55 -27.20
CA THR A 106 -4.88 -17.00 -28.55
C THR A 106 -5.63 -18.25 -29.03
N ASP A 107 -6.33 -18.94 -28.12
CA ASP A 107 -7.08 -20.17 -28.41
C ASP A 107 -8.59 -19.95 -28.65
N LEU A 108 -9.07 -18.70 -28.75
CA LEU A 108 -10.45 -18.46 -29.18
C LEU A 108 -10.56 -18.58 -30.70
N PRO A 109 -11.39 -19.49 -31.23
CA PRO A 109 -11.69 -19.52 -32.66
C PRO A 109 -12.47 -18.27 -33.06
N CYS A 110 -12.09 -17.68 -34.19
CA CYS A 110 -12.76 -16.56 -34.85
C CYS A 110 -14.22 -16.89 -35.22
#